data_AF-A0A1M4NBT6-F1
#
_entry.id   AF-A0A1M4NBT6-F1
#
_cell.length_a   1.000
_cell.length_b   1.000
_cell.length_c   1.000
_cell.angle_alpha   90.00
_cell.angle_beta   90.00
_cell.angle_gamma   90.00
#
_symmetry.space_group_name_H-M   'P 1'
#
loop_
_entity.id
_entity.type
_entity.pdbx_description
1 polymer ?
#
loop_
_entity_poly.entity_id
_entity_poly.type
_entity_poly.pdbx_seq_one_letter_code
_entity_poly.pdbx_strand_id
1 'polypeptide(L)'
;MIKIIHNIDSSKFKWLWAKYVVSGDDSKHCTNCIKGKYSKKFSKHNENFNYETEILFDEQQEFKAIYICGVISKGYSQKKNYPHNLHLAIEPKEGTKDVFEFENWKIEIENGVVLKIPNIEELPEKYLGLPDEFVTCRIFRWSVGYFFNYK
;
A
#
# COMPACT_ATOMS: atom_id res chain seq x y z
N MET A 1 -8.33 -12.07 -9.90
CA MET A 1 -8.98 -11.32 -8.80
C MET A 1 -8.21 -11.60 -7.53
N ILE A 2 -7.74 -10.57 -6.81
CA ILE A 2 -6.91 -10.75 -5.61
C ILE A 2 -7.83 -11.00 -4.40
N LYS A 3 -7.49 -12.01 -3.60
CA LYS A 3 -8.09 -12.25 -2.28
C LYS A 3 -7.01 -12.11 -1.22
N ILE A 4 -7.36 -11.54 -0.08
CA ILE A 4 -6.48 -11.52 1.08
C ILE A 4 -7.15 -12.09 2.32
N ILE A 5 -6.35 -12.67 3.20
CA ILE A 5 -6.73 -13.06 4.57
C ILE A 5 -5.79 -12.33 5.52
N HIS A 6 -6.31 -11.56 6.49
CA HIS A 6 -5.49 -10.70 7.33
C HIS A 6 -5.86 -10.73 8.82
N ASN A 7 -4.92 -10.32 9.67
CA ASN A 7 -5.16 -10.11 11.11
C ASN A 7 -5.16 -8.62 11.52
N ILE A 8 -5.27 -7.70 10.57
CA ILE A 8 -5.20 -6.26 10.81
C ILE A 8 -6.32 -5.80 11.75
N ASP A 9 -5.96 -5.04 12.78
CA ASP A 9 -6.90 -4.34 13.65
C ASP A 9 -6.98 -2.86 13.27
N SER A 10 -8.08 -2.46 12.63
CA SER A 10 -8.30 -1.09 12.17
C SER A 10 -8.29 -0.05 13.30
N SER A 11 -8.54 -0.46 14.56
CA SER A 11 -8.53 0.45 15.72
C SER A 11 -7.13 1.00 16.00
N LYS A 12 -6.06 0.30 15.59
CA LYS A 12 -4.66 0.73 15.76
C LYS A 12 -4.23 1.83 14.81
N PHE A 13 -5.00 2.08 13.74
CA PHE A 13 -4.64 2.99 12.67
C PHE A 13 -5.45 4.29 12.75
N LYS A 14 -4.79 5.44 12.51
CA LYS A 14 -5.42 6.74 12.30
C LYS A 14 -6.13 6.77 10.94
N TRP A 15 -5.48 6.19 9.93
CA TRP A 15 -6.04 5.96 8.60
C TRP A 15 -5.69 4.55 8.16
N LEU A 16 -6.63 3.86 7.51
CA LEU A 16 -6.41 2.55 6.91
C LEU A 16 -7.23 2.49 5.63
N TRP A 17 -6.58 2.23 4.51
CA TRP A 17 -7.23 2.16 3.21
C TRP A 17 -6.45 1.29 2.23
N ALA A 18 -7.15 0.74 1.24
CA ALA A 18 -6.55 0.21 0.03
C ALA A 18 -7.01 1.01 -1.19
N LYS A 19 -6.21 1.01 -2.24
CA LYS A 19 -6.50 1.69 -3.52
C LYS A 19 -6.25 0.75 -4.68
N TYR A 20 -7.21 0.67 -5.60
CA TYR A 20 -7.07 0.03 -6.91
C TYR A 20 -6.29 0.98 -7.81
N VAL A 21 -4.96 0.81 -7.86
CA VAL A 21 -4.06 1.75 -8.54
C VAL A 21 -4.04 1.47 -10.04
N VAL A 22 -4.23 2.51 -10.85
CA VAL A 22 -4.24 2.44 -12.32
C VAL A 22 -3.03 3.10 -12.96
N SER A 23 -2.46 4.12 -12.31
CA SER A 23 -1.29 4.85 -12.80
C SER A 23 -0.61 5.63 -11.68
N GLY A 24 0.61 6.09 -11.94
CA GLY A 24 1.37 6.98 -11.06
C GLY A 24 1.42 8.43 -11.56
N ASP A 25 1.84 9.34 -10.69
CA ASP A 25 2.11 10.76 -10.96
C ASP A 25 3.33 11.16 -10.13
N ASP A 26 4.50 11.23 -10.77
CA ASP A 26 5.79 11.47 -10.14
C ASP A 26 6.04 12.94 -9.79
N SER A 27 5.10 13.84 -10.11
CA SER A 27 5.10 15.24 -9.65
C SER A 27 4.51 15.42 -8.24
N LYS A 28 3.93 14.36 -7.67
CA LYS A 28 3.29 14.34 -6.34
C LYS A 28 3.94 13.29 -5.46
N HIS A 29 3.69 13.37 -4.15
CA HIS A 29 4.08 12.35 -3.18
C HIS A 29 2.87 11.87 -2.36
N CYS A 30 3.09 10.87 -1.52
CA CYS A 30 2.05 10.22 -0.71
C CYS A 30 0.88 9.73 -1.58
N THR A 31 -0.35 9.74 -1.08
CA THR A 31 -1.50 9.17 -1.79
C THR A 31 -1.83 9.87 -3.12
N ASN A 32 -1.33 11.09 -3.33
CA ASN A 32 -1.57 11.87 -4.55
C ASN A 32 -0.73 11.39 -5.74
N CYS A 33 0.37 10.65 -5.50
CA CYS A 33 1.24 10.11 -6.54
C CYS A 33 0.73 8.80 -7.15
N ILE A 34 -0.40 8.27 -6.66
CA ILE A 34 -1.05 7.08 -7.20
C ILE A 34 -2.49 7.43 -7.56
N LYS A 35 -2.94 7.08 -8.77
CA LYS A 35 -4.31 7.31 -9.24
C LYS A 35 -5.10 6.02 -9.16
N GLY A 36 -6.40 6.12 -8.89
CA GLY A 36 -7.25 4.96 -8.65
C GLY A 36 -8.40 5.21 -7.69
N LYS A 37 -9.30 4.24 -7.55
CA LYS A 37 -10.40 4.29 -6.58
C LYS A 37 -10.00 3.60 -5.29
N TYR A 38 -10.47 4.13 -4.15
CA TYR A 38 -10.31 3.46 -2.87
C TYR A 38 -11.24 2.25 -2.75
N SER A 39 -10.78 1.21 -2.08
CA SER A 39 -11.61 0.08 -1.67
C SER A 39 -12.52 0.52 -0.52
N LYS A 40 -13.80 0.15 -0.59
CA LYS A 40 -14.73 0.29 0.53
C LYS A 40 -14.60 -0.88 1.49
N LYS A 41 -14.29 -2.09 0.98
CA LYS A 41 -14.07 -3.29 1.78
C LYS A 41 -12.85 -3.15 2.69
N PHE A 42 -11.71 -2.76 2.13
CA PHE A 42 -10.49 -2.50 2.89
C PHE A 42 -10.39 -1.01 3.28
N SER A 43 -11.08 -0.65 4.35
CA SER A 43 -11.15 0.73 4.83
C SER A 43 -11.38 0.76 6.33
N LYS A 44 -10.77 1.74 7.02
CA LYS A 44 -11.06 2.03 8.43
C LYS A 44 -12.55 2.33 8.67
N HIS A 45 -13.25 2.79 7.64
CA HIS A 45 -14.66 3.17 7.72
C HIS A 45 -15.61 2.00 7.43
N ASN A 46 -15.10 0.82 7.11
CA ASN A 46 -15.92 -0.38 7.06
C ASN A 46 -16.13 -0.90 8.48
N GLU A 47 -17.37 -0.83 8.97
CA GLU A 47 -17.74 -1.26 10.33
C GLU A 47 -17.47 -2.75 10.57
N ASN A 48 -17.49 -3.56 9.50
CA ASN A 48 -17.23 -4.99 9.58
C ASN A 48 -15.75 -5.36 9.41
N PHE A 49 -14.84 -4.40 9.16
CA PHE A 49 -13.45 -4.70 8.81
C PHE A 49 -12.72 -5.60 9.82
N ASN A 50 -12.96 -5.40 11.11
CA ASN A 50 -12.31 -6.20 12.16
C ASN A 50 -12.95 -7.59 12.34
N TYR A 51 -14.13 -7.84 11.78
CA TYR A 51 -14.88 -9.10 11.87
C TYR A 51 -14.77 -9.92 10.58
N GLU A 52 -14.51 -9.27 9.45
CA GLU A 52 -14.27 -9.88 8.14
C GLU A 52 -12.77 -9.85 7.82
N THR A 53 -12.07 -10.94 8.15
CA THR A 53 -10.63 -11.07 7.91
C THR A 53 -10.29 -11.51 6.49
N GLU A 54 -11.27 -11.98 5.72
CA GLU A 54 -11.13 -12.30 4.29
C GLU A 54 -11.71 -11.16 3.45
N ILE A 55 -10.90 -10.59 2.56
CA ILE A 55 -11.31 -9.52 1.65
C ILE A 55 -11.01 -9.91 0.21
N LEU A 56 -12.04 -9.87 -0.61
CA LEU A 56 -11.95 -10.01 -2.06
C LEU A 56 -11.92 -8.64 -2.74
N PHE A 57 -10.84 -8.34 -3.46
CA PHE A 57 -10.69 -7.12 -4.24
C PHE A 57 -11.36 -7.25 -5.61
N ASP A 58 -12.68 -7.09 -5.62
CA ASP A 58 -13.58 -7.24 -6.78
C ASP A 58 -14.37 -5.96 -7.13
N GLU A 59 -14.11 -4.85 -6.43
CA GLU A 59 -14.91 -3.64 -6.57
C GLU A 59 -14.59 -2.86 -7.86
N GLN A 60 -13.42 -3.10 -8.45
CA GLN A 60 -12.97 -2.52 -9.72
C GLN A 60 -12.49 -3.61 -10.66
N GLN A 61 -12.81 -3.48 -11.95
CA GLN A 61 -12.42 -4.44 -12.99
C GLN A 61 -11.01 -4.19 -13.52
N GLU A 62 -10.62 -2.93 -13.70
CA GLU A 62 -9.34 -2.54 -14.30
C GLU A 62 -8.46 -1.83 -13.28
N PHE A 63 -7.34 -2.46 -12.95
CA PHE A 63 -6.28 -1.90 -12.11
C PHE A 63 -4.95 -2.62 -12.37
N LYS A 64 -3.84 -1.98 -12.02
CA LYS A 64 -2.48 -2.51 -12.15
C LYS A 64 -1.97 -3.13 -10.85
N ALA A 65 -2.36 -2.54 -9.71
CA ALA A 65 -1.98 -3.04 -8.40
C ALA A 65 -3.00 -2.63 -7.33
N ILE A 66 -2.99 -3.34 -6.20
CA ILE A 66 -3.62 -2.88 -4.96
C ILE A 66 -2.52 -2.24 -4.10
N TYR A 67 -2.74 -1.01 -3.63
CA TYR A 67 -1.88 -0.39 -2.64
C TYR A 67 -2.61 -0.23 -1.31
N ILE A 68 -2.07 -0.82 -0.25
CA ILE A 68 -2.56 -0.75 1.12
C ILE A 68 -1.68 0.22 1.92
N CYS A 69 -2.32 1.13 2.65
CA CYS A 69 -1.67 2.06 3.56
C CYS A 69 -2.41 2.12 4.89
N GLY A 70 -1.67 1.91 5.98
CA GLY A 70 -2.16 2.05 7.34
C GLY A 70 -1.25 3.00 8.13
N VAL A 71 -1.76 4.15 8.54
CA VAL A 71 -1.03 5.09 9.40
C VAL A 71 -1.32 4.79 10.86
N ILE A 72 -0.31 4.39 11.63
CA ILE A 72 -0.48 4.00 13.03
C ILE A 72 -0.84 5.20 13.91
N SER A 73 -1.83 5.00 14.81
CA SER A 73 -2.28 6.03 15.76
C SER A 73 -1.25 6.31 16.85
N LYS A 74 -0.56 5.26 17.35
CA LYS A 74 0.42 5.38 18.43
C LYS A 74 1.62 6.20 17.97
N GLY A 75 1.93 7.29 18.68
CA GLY A 75 3.04 8.19 18.35
C GLY A 75 2.77 9.17 17.20
N TYR A 76 1.54 9.20 16.66
CA TYR A 76 1.17 10.07 15.53
C TYR A 76 1.36 11.56 15.82
N SER A 77 0.90 12.04 16.99
CA SER A 77 1.05 13.45 17.38
C SER A 77 2.51 13.90 17.53
N GLN A 78 3.41 12.95 17.82
CA GLN A 78 4.85 13.17 17.98
C GLN A 78 5.63 12.86 16.70
N LYS A 79 4.96 12.48 15.59
CA LYS A 79 5.56 12.05 14.33
C LYS A 79 6.53 10.86 14.45
N LYS A 80 6.35 10.02 15.48
CA LYS A 80 7.17 8.81 15.73
C LYS A 80 6.58 7.54 15.11
N ASN A 81 5.38 7.63 14.54
CA ASN A 81 4.66 6.49 13.98
C ASN A 81 5.17 6.05 12.60
N TYR A 82 5.96 6.89 11.90
CA TYR A 82 6.27 6.66 10.49
C TYR A 82 6.89 5.28 10.20
N PRO A 83 7.89 4.78 10.97
CA PRO A 83 8.43 3.44 10.76
C PRO A 83 7.38 2.34 10.87
N HIS A 84 6.38 2.53 11.74
CA HIS A 84 5.33 1.57 12.07
C HIS A 84 4.13 1.61 11.12
N ASN A 85 4.07 2.56 10.18
CA ASN A 85 2.97 2.58 9.22
C ASN A 85 3.05 1.34 8.30
N LEU A 86 1.90 0.71 8.08
CA LEU A 86 1.73 -0.40 7.15
C LEU A 86 1.75 0.11 5.72
N HIS A 87 2.61 -0.45 4.88
CA HIS A 87 2.63 -0.19 3.45
C HIS A 87 2.84 -1.50 2.71
N LEU A 88 1.93 -1.81 1.79
CA LEU A 88 1.97 -3.01 0.98
C LEU A 88 1.44 -2.70 -0.42
N ALA A 89 2.15 -3.14 -1.44
CA ALA A 89 1.68 -3.14 -2.81
C ALA A 89 1.57 -4.57 -3.33
N ILE A 90 0.48 -4.87 -4.04
CA ILE A 90 0.17 -6.20 -4.55
C ILE A 90 -0.12 -6.10 -6.04
N GLU A 91 0.62 -6.84 -6.85
CA GLU A 91 0.34 -6.99 -8.28
C GLU A 91 -0.56 -8.21 -8.51
N PRO A 92 -1.63 -8.10 -9.33
CA PRO A 92 -2.42 -9.26 -9.74
C PRO A 92 -1.56 -10.29 -10.48
N LYS A 93 -1.60 -11.53 -10.01
CA LYS A 93 -0.92 -12.66 -10.65
C LYS A 93 -1.68 -13.93 -10.36
N GLU A 94 -2.45 -14.40 -11.33
CA GLU A 94 -3.35 -15.55 -11.14
C GLU A 94 -2.58 -16.83 -10.79
N GLY A 95 -3.14 -17.63 -9.88
CA GLY A 95 -2.56 -18.90 -9.44
C GLY A 95 -1.42 -18.77 -8.42
N THR A 96 -1.03 -17.55 -8.03
CA THR A 96 0.00 -17.36 -7.00
C THR A 96 -0.59 -17.28 -5.60
N LYS A 97 0.24 -17.64 -4.62
CA LYS A 97 0.03 -17.34 -3.21
C LYS A 97 1.28 -16.65 -2.69
N ASP A 98 1.07 -15.65 -1.84
CA ASP A 98 2.15 -14.89 -1.22
C ASP A 98 1.75 -14.51 0.21
N VAL A 99 2.73 -14.15 1.04
CA VAL A 99 2.50 -13.74 2.42
C VAL A 99 3.31 -12.49 2.70
N PHE A 100 2.64 -11.47 3.23
CA PHE A 100 3.26 -10.27 3.74
C PHE A 100 3.20 -10.25 5.26
N GLU A 101 4.36 -10.04 5.89
CA GLU A 101 4.48 -9.88 7.33
C GLU A 101 5.16 -8.55 7.66
N PHE A 102 4.58 -7.80 8.59
CA PHE A 102 5.13 -6.54 9.06
C PHE A 102 4.71 -6.29 10.50
N GLU A 103 5.70 -6.28 11.40
CA GLU A 103 5.48 -6.27 12.85
C GLU A 103 4.53 -7.41 13.29
N ASN A 104 3.34 -7.07 13.77
CA ASN A 104 2.33 -8.04 14.20
C ASN A 104 1.27 -8.31 13.11
N TRP A 105 1.40 -7.68 11.94
CA TRP A 105 0.44 -7.81 10.85
C TRP A 105 0.88 -8.91 9.89
N LYS A 106 -0.04 -9.82 9.60
CA LYS A 106 0.09 -10.86 8.58
C LYS A 106 -1.04 -10.71 7.57
N ILE A 107 -0.69 -10.75 6.30
CA ILE A 107 -1.63 -10.71 5.18
C ILE A 107 -1.24 -11.84 4.22
N GLU A 108 -2.08 -12.86 4.15
CA GLU A 108 -1.98 -13.92 3.15
C GLU A 108 -2.69 -13.46 1.89
N ILE A 109 -2.09 -13.69 0.73
CA ILE A 109 -2.52 -13.15 -0.56
C ILE A 109 -2.70 -14.31 -1.53
N GLU A 110 -3.85 -14.38 -2.19
CA GLU A 110 -4.10 -15.28 -3.31
C GLU A 110 -4.33 -14.47 -4.60
N ASN A 111 -3.85 -15.01 -5.72
CA ASN A 111 -3.90 -14.41 -7.05
C ASN A 111 -3.20 -13.03 -7.12
N GLY A 112 -2.21 -12.82 -6.27
CA GLY A 112 -1.36 -11.64 -6.27
C GLY A 112 0.00 -11.94 -5.68
N VAL A 113 0.95 -11.04 -5.92
CA VAL A 113 2.32 -11.09 -5.36
C VAL A 113 2.69 -9.75 -4.73
N VAL A 114 3.46 -9.81 -3.65
CA VAL A 114 3.97 -8.62 -2.98
C VAL A 114 4.99 -7.93 -3.87
N LEU A 115 4.76 -6.65 -4.12
CA LEU A 115 5.73 -5.80 -4.81
C LEU A 115 6.69 -5.17 -3.80
N LYS A 116 7.99 -5.18 -4.14
CA LYS A 116 9.02 -4.47 -3.39
C LYS A 116 8.75 -2.96 -3.43
N ILE A 117 8.85 -2.31 -2.28
CA ILE A 117 9.01 -0.86 -2.19
C ILE A 117 10.51 -0.56 -2.21
N PRO A 118 11.05 0.13 -3.23
CA PRO A 118 12.47 0.44 -3.31
C PRO A 118 12.96 1.19 -2.07
N ASN A 119 14.20 0.93 -1.65
CA ASN A 119 14.91 1.80 -0.71
C ASN A 119 15.30 3.13 -1.38
N ILE A 120 15.75 4.11 -0.60
CA ILE A 120 16.07 5.46 -1.13
C ILE A 120 17.19 5.35 -2.17
N GLU A 121 18.18 4.51 -1.91
CA GLU A 121 19.35 4.27 -2.76
C GLU A 121 18.99 3.53 -4.06
N GLU A 122 17.80 2.94 -4.12
CA GLU A 122 17.30 2.20 -5.29
C GLU A 122 16.39 3.07 -6.17
N LEU A 123 16.16 4.34 -5.79
CA LEU A 123 15.39 5.26 -6.61
C LEU A 123 16.18 5.66 -7.86
N PRO A 124 15.51 5.85 -9.01
CA PRO A 124 16.12 6.45 -10.19
C PRO A 124 16.83 7.77 -9.85
N GLU A 125 18.02 7.99 -10.42
CA GLU A 125 18.88 9.13 -10.09
C GLU A 125 18.15 10.48 -10.15
N LYS A 126 17.24 10.65 -11.12
CA LYS A 126 16.42 11.86 -11.28
C LYS A 126 15.57 12.22 -10.07
N TYR A 127 15.33 11.29 -9.14
CA TYR A 127 14.56 11.52 -7.92
C TYR A 127 15.42 11.69 -6.66
N LEU A 128 16.73 11.38 -6.71
CA LEU A 128 17.61 11.42 -5.53
C LEU A 128 17.81 12.84 -4.97
N GLY A 129 17.62 13.88 -5.80
CA GLY A 129 17.69 15.28 -5.39
C GLY A 129 16.37 15.89 -4.89
N LEU A 130 15.29 15.11 -4.82
CA LEU A 130 14.00 15.61 -4.32
C LEU A 130 14.00 15.78 -2.79
N PRO A 131 13.12 16.63 -2.25
CA PRO A 131 12.99 16.80 -0.80
C PRO A 131 12.65 15.50 -0.06
N ASP A 132 13.01 15.42 1.23
CA ASP A 132 12.79 14.26 2.09
C ASP A 132 11.34 13.73 2.07
N GLU A 133 10.35 14.63 1.95
CA GLU A 133 8.94 14.26 1.90
C GLU A 133 8.57 13.38 0.70
N PHE A 134 9.35 13.45 -0.38
CA PHE A 134 9.25 12.57 -1.55
C PHE A 134 10.07 11.31 -1.31
N VAL A 135 11.38 11.43 -1.13
CA VAL A 135 12.29 10.28 -1.14
C VAL A 135 12.05 9.33 0.03
N THR A 136 11.63 9.81 1.19
CA THR A 136 11.30 8.92 2.32
C THR A 136 9.93 8.25 2.16
N CYS A 137 9.01 8.83 1.38
CA CYS A 137 7.63 8.39 1.23
C CYS A 137 7.53 7.02 0.53
N ARG A 138 7.07 5.99 1.26
CA ARG A 138 6.94 4.62 0.73
C ARG A 138 5.96 4.50 -0.44
N ILE A 139 4.92 5.33 -0.49
CA ILE A 139 3.98 5.34 -1.62
C ILE A 139 4.65 5.90 -2.86
N PHE A 140 5.40 7.00 -2.70
CA PHE A 140 6.16 7.61 -3.79
C PHE A 140 7.22 6.66 -4.31
N ARG A 141 8.07 6.12 -3.44
CA ARG A 141 9.13 5.17 -3.81
C ARG A 141 8.59 3.97 -4.58
N TRP A 142 7.50 3.38 -4.11
CA TRP A 142 6.83 2.30 -4.85
C TRP A 142 6.30 2.78 -6.20
N SER A 143 5.56 3.89 -6.24
CA SER A 143 4.96 4.41 -7.47
C SER A 143 6.01 4.71 -8.55
N VAL A 144 7.12 5.37 -8.19
CA VAL A 144 8.20 5.65 -9.14
C VAL A 144 8.95 4.39 -9.55
N GLY A 145 9.19 3.46 -8.63
CA GLY A 145 9.79 2.17 -8.93
C GLY A 145 8.93 1.30 -9.85
N TYR A 146 7.61 1.41 -9.76
CA TYR A 146 6.68 0.57 -10.52
C TYR A 146 6.30 1.16 -11.88
N PHE A 147 6.01 2.47 -11.95
CA PHE A 147 5.51 3.11 -13.17
C PHE A 147 6.56 3.87 -13.99
N PHE A 148 7.68 4.27 -13.37
CA PHE A 148 8.62 5.22 -13.97
C PHE A 148 10.07 4.71 -14.01
N ASN A 149 10.34 3.56 -13.40
CA ASN A 149 11.60 2.87 -13.45
C ASN A 149 11.51 1.71 -14.46
N TYR A 150 11.37 2.07 -15.74
CA TYR A 150 11.55 1.10 -16.81
C TYR A 150 13.04 0.81 -16.94
N LYS A 151 13.42 -0.45 -16.65
CA LYS A 151 14.62 -1.05 -17.25
C LYS A 151 14.26 -1.56 -18.64
#